data_AF-A0A8H4FL65-F1
#
_entry.id   AF-A0A8H4FL65-F1
#
_cell.length_a   1.000
_cell.length_b   1.000
_cell.length_c   1.000
_cell.angle_alpha   90.00
_cell.angle_beta   90.00
_cell.angle_gamma   90.00
#
_symmetry.space_group_name_H-M   'P 1'
#
loop_
_entity.id
_entity.type
_entity.pdbx_description
1 polymer ?
#
loop_
_entity_poly.entity_id
_entity_poly.type
_entity_poly.pdbx_seq_one_letter_code
_entity_poly.pdbx_strand_id
1 'polypeptide(L)'
;MAGDHDDTYHPKDAIKTAIKSSVALGGAGFFLAAITNALQKQNVGAMSVFTRSGGIIAVMTLGGGAYGFTQTAMANLREKDDAWNSATAGFFAGSILGLTTKRMPLVLGLGAGFAAWQGVFALTGGRLWINRADRPDEEEFDSKMAMRAARRRPIEETIAEIGEGRGIRPPGYEERRRERLKEKYGVEINPVKATVE
;
A
#
# COMPACT_ATOMS: atom_id res chain seq x y z
N MET A 1 -5.65 0.21 -32.33
CA MET A 1 -6.61 0.25 -31.21
C MET A 1 -5.82 -0.06 -29.94
N ALA A 2 -5.09 0.92 -29.41
CA ALA A 2 -4.21 0.77 -28.25
C ALA A 2 -4.97 1.28 -27.02
N GLY A 3 -4.95 0.47 -25.96
CA GLY A 3 -5.86 0.53 -24.83
C GLY A 3 -5.82 1.86 -24.09
N ASP A 4 -7.02 2.33 -23.82
CA ASP A 4 -7.39 3.36 -22.86
C ASP A 4 -6.66 3.13 -21.52
N HIS A 5 -5.86 4.10 -21.09
CA HIS A 5 -5.48 4.24 -19.68
C HIS A 5 -6.70 4.77 -18.94
N ASP A 6 -7.73 3.93 -18.84
CA ASP A 6 -8.82 4.12 -17.92
C ASP A 6 -8.26 3.80 -16.53
N ASP A 7 -7.82 4.82 -15.78
CA ASP A 7 -7.58 4.76 -14.32
C ASP A 7 -8.88 4.46 -13.53
N THR A 8 -9.86 3.87 -14.20
CA THR A 8 -11.18 3.52 -13.72
C THR A 8 -11.08 2.17 -13.03
N TYR A 9 -11.30 2.18 -11.71
CA TYR A 9 -11.28 0.96 -10.91
C TYR A 9 -12.35 -0.03 -11.37
N HIS A 10 -11.94 -1.25 -11.66
CA HIS A 10 -12.85 -2.34 -11.95
C HIS A 10 -13.13 -3.18 -10.69
N PRO A 11 -14.40 -3.30 -10.27
CA PRO A 11 -14.77 -4.12 -9.13
C PRO A 11 -14.30 -5.57 -9.29
N LYS A 12 -13.66 -6.08 -8.25
CA LYS A 12 -13.12 -7.45 -8.21
C LYS A 12 -14.00 -8.32 -7.33
N ASP A 13 -14.21 -9.56 -7.74
CA ASP A 13 -14.91 -10.54 -6.90
C ASP A 13 -14.01 -10.96 -5.72
N ALA A 14 -14.43 -10.53 -4.53
CA ALA A 14 -13.68 -10.78 -3.30
C ALA A 14 -13.70 -12.25 -2.89
N ILE A 15 -14.80 -12.96 -3.12
CA ILE A 15 -14.93 -14.38 -2.77
C ILE A 15 -14.06 -15.21 -3.70
N LYS A 16 -14.13 -14.95 -5.01
CA LYS A 16 -13.30 -15.65 -6.00
C LYS A 16 -11.80 -15.44 -5.72
N THR A 17 -11.42 -14.22 -5.35
CA THR A 17 -10.02 -13.90 -5.04
C THR A 17 -9.57 -14.54 -3.73
N ALA A 18 -10.42 -14.54 -2.70
CA ALA A 18 -10.18 -15.23 -1.44
C ALA A 18 -10.02 -16.74 -1.64
N ILE A 19 -10.88 -17.38 -2.44
CA ILE A 19 -10.79 -18.82 -2.72
C ILE A 19 -9.49 -19.14 -3.46
N LYS A 20 -9.17 -18.38 -4.52
CA LYS A 20 -7.92 -18.57 -5.29
C LYS A 20 -6.68 -18.46 -4.41
N SER A 21 -6.60 -17.42 -3.59
CA SER A 21 -5.48 -17.20 -2.67
C SER A 21 -5.42 -18.26 -1.56
N SER A 22 -6.57 -18.66 -1.00
CA SER A 22 -6.67 -19.75 -0.02
C SER A 22 -6.15 -21.06 -0.59
N VAL A 23 -6.56 -21.43 -1.81
CA VAL A 23 -6.14 -22.69 -2.45
C VAL A 23 -4.66 -22.67 -2.76
N ALA A 24 -4.14 -21.55 -3.29
CA ALA A 24 -2.71 -21.41 -3.59
C ALA A 24 -1.85 -21.54 -2.32
N LEU A 25 -2.18 -20.79 -1.26
CA LEU A 25 -1.44 -20.84 0.00
C LEU A 25 -1.70 -22.12 0.79
N GLY A 26 -2.89 -22.70 0.72
CA GLY A 26 -3.21 -23.98 1.33
C GLY A 26 -2.43 -25.14 0.70
N GLY A 27 -2.26 -25.13 -0.63
CA GLY A 27 -1.39 -26.07 -1.34
C GLY A 27 0.08 -25.92 -0.94
N ALA A 28 0.59 -24.68 -0.86
CA ALA A 28 1.94 -24.41 -0.36
C ALA A 28 2.12 -24.86 1.11
N GLY A 29 1.10 -24.63 1.94
CA GLY A 29 1.08 -25.08 3.33
C GLY A 29 1.05 -26.59 3.47
N PHE A 30 0.33 -27.30 2.60
CA PHE A 30 0.36 -28.75 2.53
C PHE A 30 1.76 -29.27 2.16
N PHE A 31 2.41 -28.65 1.20
CA PHE A 31 3.78 -29.03 0.82
C PHE A 31 4.77 -28.80 1.96
N LEU A 32 4.68 -27.67 2.67
CA LEU A 32 5.49 -27.40 3.87
C LEU A 32 5.16 -28.38 5.00
N ALA A 33 3.90 -28.72 5.20
CA ALA A 33 3.45 -29.72 6.17
C ALA A 33 4.00 -31.12 5.83
N ALA A 34 4.13 -31.47 4.55
CA ALA A 34 4.72 -32.71 4.09
C ALA A 34 6.25 -32.72 4.29
N ILE A 35 6.96 -31.63 3.98
CA ILE A 35 8.41 -31.51 4.22
C ILE A 35 8.71 -31.60 5.72
N THR A 36 7.98 -30.86 6.54
CA THR A 36 8.17 -30.88 8.00
C THR A 36 7.87 -32.26 8.57
N ASN A 37 6.93 -33.01 7.98
CA ASN A 37 6.68 -34.39 8.34
C ASN A 37 7.82 -35.34 7.93
N ALA A 38 8.35 -35.19 6.71
CA ALA A 38 9.46 -36.00 6.20
C ALA A 38 10.77 -35.77 6.98
N LEU A 39 10.97 -34.56 7.51
CA LEU A 39 12.15 -34.20 8.33
C LEU A 39 12.01 -34.59 9.82
N GLN A 40 10.88 -35.16 10.25
CA GLN A 40 10.75 -35.58 11.65
C GLN A 40 11.63 -36.79 11.95
N LYS A 41 12.39 -36.69 13.05
CA LYS A 41 13.27 -37.78 13.54
C LYS A 41 12.50 -39.05 13.94
N GLN A 42 11.20 -38.94 14.20
CA GLN A 42 10.34 -40.05 14.60
C GLN A 42 9.54 -40.52 13.39
N ASN A 43 9.31 -41.81 13.27
CA ASN A 43 8.53 -42.37 12.16
C ASN A 43 7.05 -42.04 12.36
N VAL A 44 6.64 -40.89 11.83
CA VAL A 44 5.27 -40.39 11.88
C VAL A 44 4.61 -40.71 10.53
N GLY A 45 3.75 -41.74 10.53
CA GLY A 45 3.09 -42.22 9.31
C GLY A 45 2.28 -41.13 8.60
N ALA A 46 1.90 -41.33 7.34
CA ALA A 46 1.35 -40.29 6.45
C ALA A 46 0.20 -39.42 7.03
N MET A 47 -0.61 -39.98 7.94
CA MET A 47 -1.69 -39.24 8.63
C MET A 47 -1.21 -38.13 9.57
N SER A 48 0.07 -38.09 9.94
CA SER A 48 0.64 -36.99 10.73
C SER A 48 0.69 -35.67 9.98
N VAL A 49 0.63 -35.67 8.64
CA VAL A 49 0.56 -34.45 7.83
C VAL A 49 -0.71 -33.65 8.16
N PHE A 50 -1.82 -34.35 8.35
CA PHE A 50 -3.11 -33.72 8.66
C PHE A 50 -3.32 -33.53 10.17
N THR A 51 -2.86 -34.47 10.99
CA THR A 51 -3.12 -34.45 12.45
C THR A 51 -2.09 -33.65 13.24
N ARG A 52 -0.81 -33.63 12.83
CA ARG A 52 0.29 -32.98 13.54
C ARG A 52 0.74 -31.69 12.87
N SER A 53 0.90 -31.68 11.54
CA SER A 53 1.23 -30.47 10.76
C SER A 53 0.02 -29.78 10.12
N GLY A 54 -1.20 -30.25 10.40
CA GLY A 54 -2.45 -29.64 9.91
C GLY A 54 -2.64 -28.18 10.34
N GLY A 55 -2.05 -27.77 11.46
CA GLY A 55 -2.05 -26.38 11.89
C GLY A 55 -1.38 -25.42 10.89
N ILE A 56 -0.30 -25.86 10.22
CA ILE A 56 0.40 -25.06 9.21
C ILE A 56 -0.50 -24.86 7.99
N ILE A 57 -1.14 -25.94 7.55
CA ILE A 57 -2.07 -25.93 6.42
C ILE A 57 -3.23 -24.97 6.71
N ALA A 58 -3.83 -25.07 7.90
CA ALA A 58 -4.93 -24.22 8.32
C ALA A 58 -4.53 -22.74 8.36
N VAL A 59 -3.37 -22.42 8.94
CA VAL A 59 -2.89 -21.03 9.05
C VAL A 59 -2.59 -20.43 7.68
N MET A 60 -1.94 -21.18 6.78
CA MET A 60 -1.65 -20.68 5.43
C MET A 60 -2.91 -20.53 4.59
N THR A 61 -3.86 -21.47 4.69
CA THR A 61 -5.13 -21.39 3.97
C THR A 61 -5.95 -20.19 4.44
N LEU A 62 -6.14 -20.06 5.76
CA LEU A 62 -6.89 -18.95 6.36
C LEU A 62 -6.20 -17.61 6.12
N GLY A 63 -4.87 -17.55 6.28
CA GLY A 63 -4.09 -16.35 6.03
C GLY A 63 -4.19 -15.89 4.57
N GLY A 64 -4.11 -16.84 3.62
CA GLY A 64 -4.29 -16.56 2.20
C GLY A 64 -5.69 -16.08 1.84
N GLY A 65 -6.72 -16.76 2.34
CA GLY A 65 -8.10 -16.35 2.12
C GLY A 65 -8.43 -15.00 2.70
N ALA A 66 -8.02 -14.75 3.94
CA ALA A 66 -8.20 -13.46 4.58
C ALA A 66 -7.47 -12.36 3.82
N TYR A 67 -6.23 -12.60 3.38
CA TYR A 67 -5.47 -11.65 2.57
C TYR A 67 -6.21 -11.30 1.28
N GLY A 68 -6.57 -12.31 0.46
CA GLY A 68 -7.25 -12.08 -0.81
C GLY A 68 -8.61 -11.42 -0.66
N PHE A 69 -9.37 -11.79 0.39
CA PHE A 69 -10.66 -11.17 0.72
C PHE A 69 -10.50 -9.71 1.14
N THR A 70 -9.63 -9.42 2.11
CA THR A 70 -9.48 -8.06 2.65
C THR A 70 -8.87 -7.12 1.63
N GLN A 71 -7.92 -7.57 0.81
CA GLN A 71 -7.35 -6.75 -0.26
C GLN A 71 -8.41 -6.31 -1.26
N THR A 72 -9.25 -7.24 -1.71
CA THR A 72 -10.31 -6.97 -2.70
C THR A 72 -11.49 -6.23 -2.11
N ALA A 73 -11.90 -6.53 -0.87
CA ALA A 73 -12.94 -5.78 -0.17
C ALA A 73 -12.52 -4.31 0.03
N MET A 74 -11.28 -4.07 0.45
CA MET A 74 -10.75 -2.71 0.60
C MET A 74 -10.63 -1.97 -0.73
N ALA A 75 -10.21 -2.67 -1.79
CA ALA A 75 -10.15 -2.10 -3.12
C ALA A 75 -11.55 -1.72 -3.65
N ASN A 76 -12.55 -2.58 -3.44
CA ASN A 76 -13.94 -2.32 -3.85
C ASN A 76 -14.57 -1.16 -3.07
N LEU A 77 -14.30 -1.05 -1.77
CA LEU A 77 -14.83 0.02 -0.92
C LEU A 77 -14.21 1.39 -1.22
N ARG A 78 -12.94 1.41 -1.64
CA ARG A 78 -12.19 2.64 -1.91
C ARG A 78 -12.16 3.00 -3.39
N GLU A 79 -12.65 2.10 -4.24
CA GLU A 79 -12.59 2.18 -5.71
C GLU A 79 -11.18 2.56 -6.21
N LYS A 80 -10.15 2.06 -5.51
CA LYS A 80 -8.75 2.40 -5.75
C LYS A 80 -7.85 1.21 -5.45
N ASP A 81 -6.91 0.93 -6.33
CA ASP A 81 -5.87 -0.07 -6.16
C ASP A 81 -4.60 0.56 -5.56
N ASP A 82 -4.59 0.75 -4.23
CA ASP A 82 -3.47 1.36 -3.51
C ASP A 82 -2.70 0.35 -2.63
N ALA A 83 -1.49 0.73 -2.22
CA ALA A 83 -0.68 0.00 -1.24
C ALA A 83 -1.37 -0.21 0.12
N TRP A 84 -2.30 0.68 0.49
CA TRP A 84 -3.12 0.55 1.70
C TRP A 84 -3.99 -0.72 1.72
N ASN A 85 -4.43 -1.19 0.55
CA ASN A 85 -5.22 -2.42 0.44
C ASN A 85 -4.33 -3.64 0.75
N SER A 86 -3.09 -3.64 0.25
CA SER A 86 -2.12 -4.70 0.52
C SER A 86 -1.60 -4.66 1.97
N ALA A 87 -1.43 -3.46 2.55
CA ALA A 87 -1.02 -3.30 3.94
C ALA A 87 -2.08 -3.84 4.91
N THR A 88 -3.35 -3.47 4.71
CA THR A 88 -4.47 -3.97 5.53
C THR A 88 -4.67 -5.47 5.35
N ALA A 89 -4.55 -5.99 4.12
CA ALA A 89 -4.57 -7.43 3.89
C ALA A 89 -3.41 -8.17 4.58
N GLY A 90 -2.21 -7.60 4.54
CA GLY A 90 -1.03 -8.08 5.27
C GLY A 90 -1.25 -8.10 6.78
N PHE A 91 -1.94 -7.11 7.34
CA PHE A 91 -2.31 -7.07 8.75
C PHE A 91 -3.18 -8.27 9.15
N PHE A 92 -4.23 -8.56 8.39
CA PHE A 92 -5.13 -9.68 8.68
C PHE A 92 -4.43 -11.03 8.52
N ALA A 93 -3.63 -11.20 7.46
CA ALA A 93 -2.84 -12.40 7.27
C ALA A 93 -1.84 -12.64 8.40
N GLY A 94 -1.11 -11.60 8.82
CA GLY A 94 -0.16 -11.67 9.93
C GLY A 94 -0.81 -11.90 11.28
N SER A 95 -2.00 -11.34 11.48
CA SER A 95 -2.81 -11.56 12.69
C SER A 95 -3.25 -13.02 12.81
N ILE A 96 -3.64 -13.67 11.71
CA ILE A 96 -4.01 -15.10 11.68
C ILE A 96 -2.83 -15.98 12.10
N LEU A 97 -1.63 -15.67 11.63
CA LEU A 97 -0.42 -16.36 12.07
C LEU A 97 -0.20 -16.17 13.59
N GLY A 98 -0.42 -14.96 14.09
CA GLY A 98 -0.33 -14.66 15.52
C GLY A 98 -1.40 -15.33 16.39
N LEU A 99 -2.61 -15.58 15.86
CA LEU A 99 -3.69 -16.23 16.61
C LEU A 99 -3.32 -17.63 17.08
N THR A 100 -2.42 -18.33 16.37
CA THR A 100 -1.90 -19.64 16.77
C THR A 100 -1.21 -19.61 18.14
N THR A 101 -0.64 -18.47 18.52
CA THR A 101 0.12 -18.29 19.75
C THR A 101 -0.74 -17.92 20.95
N LYS A 102 -2.04 -17.63 20.74
CA LYS A 102 -3.03 -17.24 21.76
C LYS A 102 -2.60 -16.05 22.63
N ARG A 103 -1.73 -15.18 22.12
CA ARG A 103 -1.23 -13.98 22.80
C ARG A 103 -1.60 -12.74 22.00
N MET A 104 -2.52 -11.93 22.53
CA MET A 104 -2.97 -10.67 21.91
C MET A 104 -1.85 -9.71 21.48
N PRO A 105 -0.77 -9.47 22.27
CA PRO A 105 0.29 -8.60 21.81
C PRO A 105 1.06 -9.17 20.61
N LEU A 106 1.15 -10.50 20.51
CA LEU A 106 1.84 -11.17 19.41
C LEU A 106 0.99 -11.15 18.12
N VAL A 107 -0.34 -11.24 18.25
CA VAL A 107 -1.28 -11.04 17.14
C VAL A 107 -1.09 -9.65 16.52
N LEU A 108 -1.11 -8.61 17.37
CA LEU A 108 -0.97 -7.22 16.91
C LEU A 108 0.43 -6.94 16.36
N GLY A 109 1.49 -7.47 17.00
CA GLY A 109 2.87 -7.29 16.55
C GLY A 109 3.13 -7.95 15.19
N LEU A 110 2.68 -9.19 15.01
CA LEU A 110 2.81 -9.89 13.73
C LEU A 110 1.93 -9.25 12.65
N GLY A 111 0.69 -8.89 12.98
CA GLY A 111 -0.18 -8.14 12.09
C GLY A 111 0.48 -6.85 11.62
N ALA A 112 0.95 -6.00 12.53
CA ALA A 112 1.61 -4.74 12.19
C ALA A 112 2.90 -4.94 11.38
N GLY A 113 3.71 -5.96 11.72
CA GLY A 113 4.93 -6.28 10.98
C GLY A 113 4.64 -6.70 9.53
N PHE A 114 3.68 -7.60 9.32
CA PHE A 114 3.27 -8.02 7.97
C PHE A 114 2.57 -6.90 7.20
N ALA A 115 1.83 -6.02 7.89
CA ALA A 115 1.22 -4.84 7.28
C ALA A 115 2.28 -3.86 6.76
N ALA A 116 3.30 -3.58 7.55
CA ALA A 116 4.42 -2.73 7.16
C ALA A 116 5.18 -3.33 5.98
N TRP A 117 5.50 -4.64 6.04
CA TRP A 117 6.16 -5.33 4.93
C TRP A 117 5.33 -5.24 3.65
N GLN A 118 4.09 -5.71 3.67
CA GLN A 118 3.24 -5.73 2.47
C GLN A 118 2.94 -4.32 1.96
N GLY A 119 2.77 -3.35 2.85
CA GLY A 119 2.61 -1.94 2.51
C GLY A 119 3.83 -1.41 1.77
N VAL A 120 5.04 -1.60 2.30
CA VAL A 120 6.28 -1.20 1.62
C VAL A 120 6.43 -1.91 0.28
N PHE A 121 6.17 -3.21 0.23
CA PHE A 121 6.28 -3.99 -1.01
C PHE A 121 5.33 -3.47 -2.10
N ALA A 122 4.08 -3.17 -1.73
CA ALA A 122 3.11 -2.60 -2.66
C ALA A 122 3.47 -1.16 -3.07
N LEU A 123 3.97 -0.34 -2.13
CA LEU A 123 4.47 1.01 -2.44
C LEU A 123 5.65 0.98 -3.43
N THR A 124 6.50 -0.04 -3.36
CA THR A 124 7.61 -0.23 -4.31
C THR A 124 7.20 -0.80 -5.67
N GLY A 125 5.89 -0.99 -5.91
CA GLY A 125 5.37 -1.48 -7.19
C GLY A 125 5.10 -2.98 -7.25
N GLY A 126 5.15 -3.69 -6.11
CA GLY A 126 4.67 -5.07 -5.99
C GLY A 126 5.41 -6.10 -6.84
N ARG A 127 6.62 -5.78 -7.31
CA ARG A 127 7.42 -6.62 -8.22
C ARG A 127 8.80 -6.86 -7.63
N LEU A 128 9.25 -8.11 -7.70
CA LEU A 128 10.60 -8.51 -7.26
C LEU A 128 11.65 -8.33 -8.36
N TRP A 129 11.22 -8.22 -9.61
CA TRP A 129 12.09 -8.16 -10.78
C TRP A 129 11.69 -6.99 -11.66
N ILE A 130 12.70 -6.34 -12.25
CA ILE A 130 12.48 -5.29 -13.24
C ILE A 130 12.23 -5.97 -14.58
N ASN A 131 10.96 -5.98 -15.03
CA ASN A 131 10.62 -6.40 -16.38
C ASN A 131 10.74 -5.21 -17.33
N ARG A 132 11.71 -5.24 -18.25
CA ARG A 132 11.89 -4.17 -19.26
C ARG A 132 10.79 -4.18 -20.32
N ALA A 133 10.10 -5.31 -20.52
CA ALA A 133 9.03 -5.43 -21.51
C ALA A 133 7.75 -4.65 -21.14
N ASP A 134 7.58 -4.33 -19.85
CA ASP A 134 6.38 -3.61 -19.36
C ASP A 134 6.56 -2.09 -19.33
N ARG A 135 7.73 -1.56 -19.75
CA ARG A 135 7.94 -0.12 -19.93
C ARG A 135 7.85 0.18 -21.42
N PRO A 136 6.68 0.56 -21.96
CA PRO A 136 6.62 1.09 -23.31
C PRO A 136 7.56 2.30 -23.41
N ASP A 137 8.20 2.49 -24.57
CA ASP A 137 9.18 3.56 -24.78
C ASP A 137 8.60 4.96 -24.50
N GLU A 138 7.27 5.10 -24.59
CA GLU A 138 6.49 6.31 -24.26
C GLU A 138 6.56 6.65 -22.75
N GLU A 139 6.38 5.66 -21.86
CA GLU A 139 6.51 5.87 -20.41
C GLU A 139 7.95 6.21 -19.99
N GLU A 140 8.95 5.68 -20.70
CA GLU A 140 10.34 6.06 -20.49
C GLU A 140 10.61 7.50 -20.91
N PHE A 141 10.01 7.95 -22.02
CA PHE A 141 10.12 9.32 -22.48
C PHE A 141 9.49 10.29 -21.49
N ASP A 142 8.26 10.01 -21.04
CA ASP A 142 7.54 10.83 -20.07
C ASP A 142 8.25 10.86 -18.72
N SER A 143 8.78 9.73 -18.25
CA SER A 143 9.61 9.68 -17.04
C SER A 143 10.88 10.52 -17.16
N LYS A 144 11.55 10.47 -18.32
CA LYS A 144 12.75 11.29 -18.60
C LYS A 144 12.38 12.76 -18.73
N MET A 145 11.22 13.09 -19.31
CA MET A 145 10.69 14.45 -19.40
C MET A 145 10.30 15.00 -18.03
N ALA A 146 9.66 14.20 -17.18
CA ALA A 146 9.35 14.56 -15.79
C ALA A 146 10.62 14.80 -14.97
N MET A 147 11.65 13.96 -15.13
CA MET A 147 12.96 14.18 -14.50
C MET A 147 13.64 15.47 -15.00
N ARG A 148 13.47 15.84 -16.28
CA ARG A 148 13.96 17.11 -16.83
C ARG A 148 13.16 18.31 -16.34
N ALA A 149 11.83 18.18 -16.27
CA ALA A 149 10.91 19.21 -15.80
C ALA A 149 11.12 19.52 -14.30
N ALA A 150 11.52 18.52 -13.51
CA ALA A 150 11.87 18.69 -12.11
C ALA A 150 13.07 19.64 -11.86
N ARG A 151 13.86 19.98 -12.90
CA ARG A 151 15.00 20.91 -12.75
C ARG A 151 14.58 22.36 -12.52
N ARG A 152 13.43 22.78 -13.08
CA ARG A 152 12.83 24.11 -12.86
C ARG A 152 11.31 23.99 -12.97
N ARG A 153 10.63 23.95 -11.83
CA ARG A 153 9.17 23.96 -11.78
C ARG A 153 8.63 25.40 -11.71
N PRO A 154 7.50 25.70 -12.35
CA PRO A 154 6.84 26.98 -12.19
C PRO A 154 6.38 27.18 -10.73
N ILE A 155 6.44 28.42 -10.26
CA ILE A 155 6.11 28.76 -8.87
C ILE A 155 4.63 28.47 -8.56
N GLU A 156 3.76 28.55 -9.57
CA GLU A 156 2.31 28.29 -9.49
C GLU A 156 1.99 26.82 -9.18
N GLU A 157 2.68 25.87 -9.81
CA GLU A 157 2.55 24.43 -9.54
C GLU A 157 3.01 24.11 -8.11
N THR A 158 4.09 24.75 -7.66
CA THR A 158 4.57 24.60 -6.28
C THR A 158 3.56 25.11 -5.25
N ILE A 159 2.83 26.18 -5.57
CA ILE A 159 1.77 26.74 -4.71
C ILE A 159 0.56 25.81 -4.65
N ALA A 160 0.19 25.22 -5.79
CA ALA A 160 -0.92 24.28 -5.86
C ALA A 160 -0.64 23.00 -5.04
N GLU A 161 0.60 22.50 -5.07
CA GLU A 161 0.98 21.26 -4.36
C GLU A 161 1.28 21.48 -2.86
N ILE A 162 2.05 22.52 -2.51
CA ILE A 162 2.57 22.73 -1.14
C ILE A 162 1.69 23.71 -0.35
N GLY A 163 0.96 24.59 -1.03
CA GLY A 163 0.22 25.69 -0.44
C GLY A 163 1.10 26.90 -0.09
N GLU A 164 0.45 28.05 0.10
CA GLU A 164 1.14 29.28 0.50
C GLU A 164 1.58 29.23 1.98
N GLY A 165 2.82 29.63 2.26
CA GLY A 165 3.36 29.71 3.62
C GLY A 165 4.72 29.04 3.78
N ARG A 166 5.24 29.02 5.02
CA ARG A 166 6.52 28.34 5.40
C ARG A 166 7.74 28.70 4.52
N GLY A 167 7.80 29.93 4.04
CA GLY A 167 8.95 30.47 3.27
C GLY A 167 8.68 30.67 1.77
N ILE A 168 7.58 30.13 1.24
CA ILE A 168 7.16 30.34 -0.16
C ILE A 168 6.22 31.55 -0.21
N ARG A 169 6.69 32.65 -0.82
CA ARG A 169 5.93 33.91 -0.94
C ARG A 169 5.83 34.32 -2.41
N PRO A 170 4.69 34.04 -3.07
CA PRO A 170 4.45 34.58 -4.40
C PRO A 170 4.28 36.11 -4.39
N PRO A 171 4.39 36.78 -5.56
CA PRO A 171 3.95 38.16 -5.69
C PRO A 171 2.48 38.30 -5.22
N GLY A 172 2.18 39.33 -4.42
CA GLY A 172 0.84 39.53 -3.81
C GLY A 172 0.54 38.71 -2.54
N TYR A 173 1.51 37.94 -2.01
CA TYR A 173 1.33 37.16 -0.78
C TYR A 173 0.98 38.01 0.45
N GLU A 174 1.52 39.23 0.55
CA GLU A 174 1.28 40.11 1.70
C GLU A 174 -0.18 40.62 1.76
N GLU A 175 -0.79 40.85 0.60
CA GLU A 175 -2.18 41.29 0.48
C GLU A 175 -3.15 40.16 0.86
N ARG A 176 -2.95 38.95 0.32
CA ARG A 176 -3.73 37.76 0.68
C ARG A 176 -3.54 37.35 2.14
N ARG A 177 -2.33 37.52 2.68
CA ARG A 177 -2.07 37.31 4.11
C ARG A 177 -2.82 38.33 4.96
N ARG A 178 -2.89 39.59 4.55
CA ARG A 178 -3.64 40.63 5.25
C ARG A 178 -5.14 40.32 5.27
N GLU A 179 -5.70 39.87 4.15
CA GLU A 179 -7.09 39.42 4.08
C GLU A 179 -7.36 38.26 5.04
N ARG A 180 -6.53 37.21 5.01
CA ARG A 180 -6.62 36.08 5.95
C ARG A 180 -6.48 36.50 7.43
N LEU A 181 -5.63 37.47 7.73
CA LEU A 181 -5.43 37.97 9.10
C LEU A 181 -6.57 38.89 9.56
N LYS A 182 -7.13 39.68 8.65
CA LYS A 182 -8.31 40.52 8.90
C LYS A 182 -9.54 39.65 9.18
N GLU A 183 -9.76 38.61 8.37
CA GLU A 183 -10.85 37.65 8.58
C GLU A 183 -10.70 36.86 9.89
N LYS A 184 -9.49 36.40 10.20
CA LYS A 184 -9.25 35.52 11.35
C LYS A 184 -9.13 36.26 12.69
N TYR A 185 -8.63 37.49 12.69
CA TYR A 185 -8.29 38.23 13.92
C TYR A 185 -8.82 39.67 13.98
N GLY A 186 -9.48 40.17 12.93
CA GLY A 186 -10.04 41.53 12.92
C GLY A 186 -9.01 42.67 12.95
N VAL A 187 -7.72 42.37 12.76
CA VAL A 187 -6.63 43.36 12.81
C VAL A 187 -6.28 43.83 11.41
N GLU A 188 -6.41 45.13 11.14
CA GLU A 188 -5.94 45.75 9.90
C GLU A 188 -4.46 46.11 10.00
N ILE A 189 -3.63 45.44 9.20
CA ILE A 189 -2.20 45.72 9.12
C ILE A 189 -1.97 46.70 7.95
N ASN A 190 -1.52 47.91 8.29
CA ASN A 190 -1.21 48.97 7.33
C ASN A 190 0.08 48.63 6.54
N PRO A 191 0.15 48.78 5.20
CA PRO A 191 1.35 48.45 4.45
C PRO A 191 2.48 49.42 4.82
N VAL A 192 3.63 48.88 5.20
CA VAL A 192 4.86 49.68 5.32
C VAL A 192 5.32 49.98 3.90
N LYS A 193 5.27 51.25 3.48
CA LYS A 193 5.81 51.71 2.20
C LYS A 193 7.32 51.44 2.18
N ALA A 194 7.76 50.42 1.44
CA ALA A 194 9.17 50.19 1.14
C ALA A 194 9.61 51.08 -0.06
N THR A 195 9.39 52.38 0.05
CA THR A 195 9.98 53.37 -0.86
C THR A 195 10.54 54.47 0.03
N VAL A 196 11.86 54.47 0.16
CA VAL A 196 12.63 55.58 0.72
C VAL A 196 12.89 56.50 -0.47
N GLU A 197 12.32 57.71 -0.45
CA GLU A 197 12.89 58.86 -1.18
C GLU A 197 14.26 59.20 -0.60
#